data_AF-A0A534UUC6-F1
#
_entry.id   AF-A0A534UUC6-F1
#
_cell.length_a   1.000
_cell.length_b   1.000
_cell.length_c   1.000
_cell.angle_alpha   90.00
_cell.angle_beta   90.00
_cell.angle_gamma   90.00
#
_symmetry.space_group_name_H-M   'P 1'
#
loop_
_entity.id
_entity.type
_entity.pdbx_description
1 polymer ?
#
loop_
_entity_poly.entity_id
_entity_poly.type
_entity_poly.pdbx_seq_one_letter_code
_entity_poly.pdbx_strand_id
1 'polypeptide(L)'
;MNLNVGAELVRALIKGGQEVRGLLRGSSRAAPAGAESVIGDLDRAETFSAALAGVRGVFLLSGYKNMSGLLDEIRRAKVERVVLLSSSSAPGGDMNNAVARYHILSEAAVRCSKWDTSVAATC
;
A
#
# COMPACT_ATOMS: atom_id res chain seq x y z
N MET A 1 7.11 10.85 2.96
CA MET A 1 6.16 10.66 1.83
C MET A 1 6.83 11.18 0.54
N ASN A 2 7.03 10.35 -0.50
CA ASN A 2 7.60 10.81 -1.79
C ASN A 2 6.67 10.48 -2.97
N LEU A 3 5.36 10.46 -2.72
CA LEU A 3 4.36 10.09 -3.73
C LEU A 3 3.28 11.14 -3.76
N ASN A 4 3.16 11.80 -4.90
CA ASN A 4 2.10 12.76 -5.18
C ASN A 4 0.72 12.11 -4.90
N VAL A 5 0.52 10.89 -5.40
CA VAL A 5 -0.72 10.13 -5.21
C VAL A 5 -1.03 9.88 -3.73
N GLY A 6 -0.05 9.47 -2.93
CA GLY A 6 -0.25 9.19 -1.51
C GLY A 6 -0.63 10.43 -0.72
N ALA A 7 0.02 11.57 -0.99
CA ALA A 7 -0.30 12.83 -0.31
C ALA A 7 -1.71 13.32 -0.66
N GLU A 8 -2.10 13.26 -1.93
CA GLU A 8 -3.44 13.68 -2.37
C GLU A 8 -4.54 12.73 -1.87
N LEU A 9 -4.27 11.42 -1.82
CA LEU A 9 -5.20 10.45 -1.21
C LEU A 9 -5.42 10.76 0.27
N VAL A 10 -4.35 11.03 1.03
CA VAL A 10 -4.46 11.41 2.44
C VAL A 10 -5.33 12.66 2.61
N ARG A 11 -5.09 13.71 1.80
CA ARG A 11 -5.90 14.94 1.84
C ARG A 11 -7.38 14.66 1.53
N ALA A 12 -7.66 13.85 0.51
CA ALA A 12 -9.02 13.49 0.12
C ALA A 12 -9.75 12.71 1.22
N LEU A 13 -9.08 11.75 1.84
CA LEU A 13 -9.63 10.95 2.95
C LEU A 13 -9.93 11.81 4.18
N ILE A 14 -9.00 12.70 4.55
CA ILE A 14 -9.19 13.64 5.68
C ILE A 14 -10.37 14.58 5.39
N LYS A 15 -10.47 15.13 4.17
CA LYS A 15 -11.60 15.98 3.76
C LYS A 15 -12.94 15.20 3.83
N GLY A 16 -12.90 13.90 3.60
CA GLY A 16 -14.03 12.98 3.77
C GLY A 16 -14.28 12.53 5.21
N GLY A 17 -13.61 13.13 6.20
CA GLY A 17 -13.79 12.81 7.63
C GLY A 17 -13.22 11.46 8.05
N GLN A 18 -12.31 10.88 7.26
CA GLN A 18 -11.65 9.62 7.62
C GLN A 18 -10.40 9.88 8.47
N GLU A 19 -10.16 9.02 9.45
CA GLU A 19 -8.88 8.95 10.15
C GLU A 19 -7.83 8.27 9.27
N VAL A 20 -6.64 8.85 9.18
CA VAL A 20 -5.60 8.40 8.26
C VAL A 20 -4.26 8.27 8.95
N ARG A 21 -3.61 7.12 8.77
CA ARG A 21 -2.22 6.88 9.13
C ARG A 21 -1.34 6.91 7.88
N GLY A 22 -0.36 7.80 7.86
CA GLY A 22 0.64 7.90 6.80
C GLY A 22 1.91 7.16 7.19
N LEU A 23 2.21 6.04 6.51
CA LEU A 23 3.46 5.31 6.70
C LEU A 23 4.63 6.04 6.01
N LEU A 24 5.71 6.24 6.75
CA LEU A 24 6.87 7.01 6.35
C LEU A 24 8.14 6.16 6.55
N ARG A 25 8.93 6.04 5.49
CA ARG A 25 10.26 5.44 5.56
C ARG A 25 11.24 6.48 6.11
N GLY A 26 11.74 6.26 7.33
CA GLY A 26 12.67 7.18 8.01
C GLY A 26 12.00 8.41 8.64
N SER A 27 12.80 9.30 9.24
CA SER A 27 12.31 10.33 10.19
C SER A 27 12.23 11.76 9.68
N SER A 28 12.69 12.07 8.45
CA SER A 28 12.90 13.46 8.03
C SER A 28 11.67 14.19 7.46
N ARG A 29 10.53 13.51 7.27
CA ARG A 29 9.31 14.12 6.71
C ARG A 29 8.07 13.68 7.48
N ALA A 30 7.21 14.64 7.81
CA ALA A 30 5.90 14.38 8.39
C ALA A 30 4.87 13.93 7.33
N ALA A 31 3.81 13.26 7.78
CA ALA A 31 2.61 13.05 6.97
C ALA A 31 1.88 14.38 6.72
N PRO A 32 1.00 14.47 5.71
CA PRO A 32 0.14 15.62 5.53
C PRO A 32 -0.65 15.97 6.80
N ALA A 33 -0.94 17.25 7.02
CA ALA A 33 -1.67 17.72 8.19
C ALA A 33 -3.00 16.98 8.36
N GLY A 34 -3.29 16.54 9.59
CA GLY A 34 -4.46 15.73 9.93
C GLY A 34 -4.27 14.22 9.82
N ALA A 35 -3.14 13.75 9.26
CA ALA A 35 -2.77 12.34 9.31
C ALA A 35 -1.81 12.05 10.47
N GLU A 36 -2.01 10.89 11.12
CA GLU A 36 -1.05 10.33 12.06
C GLU A 36 0.19 9.84 11.29
N SER A 37 1.38 10.23 11.73
CA SER A 37 2.64 9.79 11.12
C SER A 37 3.09 8.47 11.75
N VAL A 38 3.26 7.44 10.93
CA VAL A 38 3.77 6.13 11.35
C VAL A 38 5.12 5.91 10.70
N ILE A 39 6.13 5.56 11.50
CA ILE A 39 7.44 5.19 10.97
C ILE A 39 7.48 3.69 10.73
N GLY A 40 7.90 3.28 9.55
CA GLY A 40 8.12 1.88 9.22
C GLY A 40 8.60 1.68 7.80
N ASP A 41 8.82 0.43 7.44
CA ASP A 41 9.36 0.04 6.14
C ASP A 41 8.52 -1.10 5.54
N LEU A 42 8.01 -0.89 4.34
CA LEU A 42 7.20 -1.88 3.61
C LEU A 42 8.00 -3.12 3.17
N ASP A 43 9.34 -3.05 3.15
CA ASP A 43 10.20 -4.25 3.01
C ASP A 43 10.38 -5.00 4.34
N ARG A 44 9.90 -4.44 5.45
CA ARG A 44 10.00 -4.98 6.83
C ARG A 44 8.68 -4.76 7.59
N ALA A 45 7.65 -5.51 7.22
CA ALA A 45 6.29 -5.32 7.71
C ALA A 45 6.17 -5.30 9.24
N GLU A 46 7.05 -6.03 9.94
CA GLU A 46 7.11 -6.08 11.40
C GLU A 46 7.37 -4.71 12.05
N THR A 47 7.94 -3.77 11.31
CA THR A 47 8.26 -2.42 11.79
C THR A 47 7.04 -1.53 11.97
N PHE A 48 5.88 -1.87 11.39
CA PHE A 48 4.65 -1.09 11.51
C PHE A 48 3.42 -1.95 11.82
N SER A 49 3.57 -3.23 12.15
CA SER A 49 2.49 -4.13 12.53
C SER A 49 1.52 -3.54 13.56
N ALA A 50 2.05 -2.90 14.61
CA ALA A 50 1.24 -2.28 15.66
C ALA A 50 0.35 -1.15 15.10
N ALA A 51 0.82 -0.43 14.08
CA ALA A 51 0.08 0.67 13.46
C ALA A 51 -1.06 0.20 12.54
N LEU A 52 -1.18 -1.11 12.29
CA LEU A 52 -2.32 -1.68 11.57
C LEU A 52 -3.54 -1.90 12.50
N ALA A 53 -3.39 -1.77 13.82
CA ALA A 53 -4.50 -1.96 14.76
C ALA A 53 -5.65 -0.98 14.47
N GLY A 54 -6.85 -1.51 14.21
CA GLY A 54 -8.05 -0.73 13.89
C GLY A 54 -8.10 -0.20 12.45
N VAL A 55 -7.11 -0.49 11.61
CA VAL A 55 -7.10 -0.09 10.21
C VAL A 55 -8.08 -0.98 9.43
N ARG A 56 -9.01 -0.36 8.69
CA ARG A 56 -9.96 -1.09 7.82
C ARG A 56 -9.51 -1.19 6.37
N GLY A 57 -8.72 -0.23 5.90
CA GLY A 57 -8.25 -0.19 4.52
C GLY A 57 -6.79 0.22 4.42
N VAL A 58 -6.03 -0.43 3.52
CA VAL A 58 -4.64 -0.10 3.22
C VAL A 58 -4.50 0.25 1.75
N PHE A 59 -3.88 1.40 1.48
CA PHE A 59 -3.40 1.77 0.16
C PHE A 59 -1.91 1.41 0.05
N LEU A 60 -1.56 0.54 -0.88
CA LEU A 60 -0.24 -0.08 -0.99
C LEU A 60 0.41 0.22 -2.34
N LEU A 61 1.73 0.38 -2.34
CA LEU A 61 2.52 0.54 -3.57
C LEU A 61 3.03 -0.82 -4.06
N SER A 62 3.25 -0.90 -5.38
CA SER A 62 3.87 -2.08 -5.98
C SER A 62 5.40 -2.12 -5.78
N GLY A 63 5.98 -3.32 -5.87
CA GLY A 63 7.41 -3.51 -6.04
C GLY A 63 8.23 -3.77 -4.78
N TYR A 64 7.59 -4.16 -3.66
CA TYR A 64 8.32 -4.58 -2.47
C TYR A 64 8.87 -6.00 -2.59
N LYS A 65 9.98 -6.28 -1.91
CA LYS A 65 10.71 -7.55 -2.05
C LYS A 65 9.89 -8.75 -1.57
N ASN A 66 9.11 -8.57 -0.50
CA ASN A 66 8.32 -9.62 0.13
C ASN A 66 6.84 -9.22 0.18
N MET A 67 6.21 -9.09 -0.99
CA MET A 67 4.79 -8.74 -1.09
C MET A 67 3.87 -9.73 -0.36
N SER A 68 4.15 -11.04 -0.41
CA SER A 68 3.33 -12.04 0.29
C SER A 68 3.39 -11.88 1.80
N GLY A 69 4.60 -11.77 2.38
CA GLY A 69 4.76 -11.56 3.82
C GLY A 69 4.16 -10.24 4.31
N LEU A 70 4.27 -9.18 3.50
CA LEU A 70 3.62 -7.90 3.76
C LEU A 70 2.09 -8.03 3.79
N LEU A 71 1.49 -8.67 2.80
CA LEU A 71 0.04 -8.90 2.74
C LEU A 71 -0.45 -9.80 3.86
N ASP A 72 0.35 -10.80 4.26
CA ASP A 72 0.04 -11.67 5.39
C ASP A 72 0.01 -10.90 6.72
N GLU A 73 0.93 -9.95 6.93
CA GLU A 73 0.91 -9.09 8.12
C GLU A 73 -0.30 -8.16 8.14
N ILE A 74 -0.61 -7.54 7.00
CA ILE A 74 -1.81 -6.71 6.83
C ILE A 74 -3.08 -7.52 7.11
N ARG A 75 -3.14 -8.77 6.62
CA ARG A 75 -4.26 -9.68 6.84
C ARG A 75 -4.38 -10.13 8.29
N ARG A 76 -3.27 -10.40 8.99
CA ARG A 76 -3.27 -10.72 10.43
C ARG A 76 -3.88 -9.60 11.27
N ALA A 77 -3.70 -8.35 10.86
CA ALA A 77 -4.31 -7.19 11.51
C ALA A 77 -5.82 -7.03 11.23
N LYS A 78 -6.44 -7.95 10.47
CA LYS A 78 -7.87 -7.94 10.10
C LYS A 78 -8.29 -6.71 9.30
N VAL A 79 -7.38 -6.12 8.54
CA VAL A 79 -7.72 -5.11 7.53
C VAL A 79 -8.73 -5.74 6.55
N GLU A 80 -9.73 -4.97 6.14
CA GLU A 80 -10.86 -5.45 5.32
C GLU A 80 -10.59 -5.28 3.82
N ARG A 81 -9.80 -4.25 3.46
CA ARG A 81 -9.51 -3.91 2.06
C ARG A 81 -8.06 -3.53 1.81
N VAL A 82 -7.47 -4.07 0.75
CA VAL A 82 -6.19 -3.61 0.19
C VAL A 82 -6.43 -3.03 -1.19
N VAL A 83 -5.91 -1.83 -1.40
CA VAL A 83 -5.91 -1.12 -2.68
C VAL A 83 -4.47 -1.00 -3.14
N LEU A 84 -4.11 -1.70 -4.22
CA LEU A 84 -2.75 -1.66 -4.79
C LEU A 84 -2.67 -0.57 -5.86
N LEU A 85 -1.69 0.32 -5.77
CA LEU A 85 -1.28 1.19 -6.87
C LEU A 85 -0.49 0.37 -7.88
N SER A 86 -1.17 -0.05 -8.94
CA SER A 86 -0.57 -0.75 -10.09
C SER A 86 -0.16 0.23 -11.21
N SER A 87 0.12 -0.30 -12.40
CA SER A 87 0.49 0.44 -13.61
C SER A 87 -0.16 -0.19 -14.84
N SER A 88 -0.49 0.66 -15.82
CA SER A 88 -0.95 0.27 -17.15
C SER A 88 0.06 -0.55 -17.97
N SER A 89 1.29 -0.69 -17.50
CA SER A 89 2.27 -1.63 -18.07
C SER A 89 2.01 -3.10 -17.70
N ALA A 90 1.26 -3.37 -16.62
CA ALA A 90 1.05 -4.74 -16.12
C ALA A 90 0.23 -5.64 -17.07
N PRO A 91 -0.86 -5.18 -17.71
CA PRO A 91 -1.65 -6.00 -18.63
C PRO A 91 -0.86 -6.55 -19.82
N GLY A 92 0.25 -5.91 -20.21
CA GLY A 92 1.11 -6.36 -21.31
C GLY A 92 1.89 -7.65 -21.01
N GLY A 93 1.99 -8.07 -19.75
CA GLY A 93 2.61 -9.35 -19.37
C GLY A 93 4.13 -9.44 -19.59
N ASP A 94 4.80 -8.34 -19.93
CA ASP A 94 6.24 -8.33 -20.23
C ASP A 94 7.09 -8.48 -18.96
N MET A 95 7.52 -9.71 -18.69
CA MET A 95 8.37 -10.04 -17.54
C MET A 95 9.85 -9.64 -17.74
N ASN A 96 10.27 -9.22 -18.93
CA ASN A 96 11.62 -8.72 -19.18
C ASN A 96 11.73 -7.21 -18.90
N ASN A 97 10.61 -6.48 -18.96
CA ASN A 97 10.54 -5.10 -18.53
C ASN A 97 10.47 -5.02 -17.00
N ALA A 98 11.47 -4.38 -16.38
CA ALA A 98 11.55 -4.28 -14.92
C ALA A 98 10.32 -3.60 -14.30
N VAL A 99 9.75 -2.58 -14.97
CA VAL A 99 8.58 -1.84 -14.51
C VAL A 99 7.33 -2.71 -14.55
N ALA A 100 7.05 -3.31 -15.71
CA ALA A 100 5.91 -4.21 -15.86
C ALA A 100 6.03 -5.40 -14.88
N ARG A 101 7.21 -6.02 -14.80
CA ARG A 101 7.46 -7.17 -13.93
C ARG A 101 7.08 -6.91 -12.47
N TYR A 102 7.54 -5.81 -11.86
CA TYR A 102 7.25 -5.60 -10.43
C TYR A 102 5.77 -5.32 -10.16
N HIS A 103 5.07 -4.67 -11.11
CA HIS A 103 3.62 -4.46 -11.02
C HIS A 103 2.85 -5.77 -11.20
N ILE A 104 3.20 -6.59 -12.20
CA ILE A 104 2.60 -7.92 -12.45
C ILE A 104 2.73 -8.80 -11.20
N LEU A 105 3.93 -8.89 -10.63
CA LEU A 105 4.17 -9.70 -9.43
C LEU A 105 3.41 -9.18 -8.20
N SER A 106 3.29 -7.86 -8.06
CA SER A 106 2.53 -7.25 -6.97
C SER A 106 1.03 -7.52 -7.10
N GLU A 107 0.47 -7.40 -8.31
CA GLU A 107 -0.93 -7.75 -8.58
C GLU A 107 -1.21 -9.23 -8.32
N ALA A 108 -0.32 -10.12 -8.79
CA ALA A 108 -0.45 -11.55 -8.55
C ALA A 108 -0.46 -11.87 -7.05
N ALA A 109 0.43 -11.24 -6.27
CA ALA A 109 0.47 -11.41 -4.82
C ALA A 109 -0.86 -10.99 -4.15
N VAL A 110 -1.43 -9.84 -4.54
CA VAL A 110 -2.72 -9.39 -4.01
C VAL A 110 -3.84 -10.37 -4.39
N ARG A 111 -3.93 -10.80 -5.66
CA ARG A 111 -4.94 -11.79 -6.11
C ARG A 111 -4.84 -13.12 -5.36
N CYS A 112 -3.62 -13.62 -5.13
CA CYS A 112 -3.38 -14.88 -4.42
C CYS A 112 -3.66 -14.80 -2.92
N SER A 113 -3.59 -13.61 -2.32
CA SER A 113 -3.81 -13.42 -0.88
C SER A 113 -5.28 -13.48 -0.44
N LYS A 114 -6.21 -13.78 -1.37
CA LYS A 114 -7.65 -14.05 -1.15
C LYS A 114 -8.40 -12.98 -0.33
N TRP A 115 -8.21 -11.70 -0.69
CA TRP A 115 -9.05 -10.61 -0.19
C TRP A 115 -10.36 -10.57 -0.97
N ASP A 116 -11.50 -10.38 -0.28
CA ASP A 116 -12.80 -10.10 -0.91
C ASP A 116 -12.77 -8.69 -1.53
N THR A 117 -12.14 -8.55 -2.72
CA THR A 117 -12.08 -7.37 -3.61
C THR A 117 -11.28 -6.14 -3.07
N SER A 118 -10.49 -5.36 -3.82
CA SER A 118 -10.38 -5.07 -5.26
C SER A 118 -8.95 -4.60 -5.61
N VAL A 119 -8.40 -5.03 -6.75
CA VAL A 119 -7.22 -4.40 -7.39
C VAL A 119 -7.65 -3.06 -7.98
N ALA A 120 -7.14 -1.93 -7.49
CA ALA A 120 -7.30 -0.66 -8.19
C ALA A 120 -6.21 -0.54 -9.25
N ALA A 121 -6.44 -1.18 -10.40
CA ALA A 121 -5.78 -0.75 -11.62
C ALA A 121 -6.33 0.64 -11.94
N THR A 122 -5.47 1.65 -11.93
CA THR A 122 -5.84 2.99 -12.44
C THR A 122 -5.08 3.22 -13.74
N CYS A 123 -5.82 3.79 -14.69
CA CYS A 123 -5.64 3.89 -16.14
C CYS A 123 -4.25 4.24 -16.67
#